data_AF-A0AAI8MAU9-F1
#
_entry.id   AF-A0AAI8MAU9-F1
#
_cell.length_a   1.000
_cell.length_b   1.000
_cell.length_c   1.000
_cell.angle_alpha   90.00
_cell.angle_beta   90.00
_cell.angle_gamma   90.00
#
_symmetry.space_group_name_H-M   'P 1'
#
loop_
_entity.id
_entity.type
_entity.pdbx_description
1 polymer ?
#
loop_
_entity_poly.entity_id
_entity_poly.type
_entity_poly.pdbx_seq_one_letter_code
_entity_poly.pdbx_strand_id
1 'polypeptide(L)'
;MPGEATGLALGLPLPPSAGKKRISLLVDLGHVASIARPPLLRQARAYAPLNWWSTLDRLDALALRHAVNVRVFGSLAWQSLTGLDYVSNRSDLDVLLEFQGETDIDRFVAEVAAIEADAPMRLDGELMGADGDAVNWREVHGGASELLVKSIERVALLGRHQFISGAMGS
;
A
#
# COMPACT_ATOMS: atom_id res chain seq x y z
N MET A 1 0.93 14.92 -32.51
CA MET A 1 0.39 15.80 -31.45
C MET A 1 1.56 16.63 -30.94
N PRO A 2 1.50 17.97 -30.92
CA PRO A 2 2.62 18.79 -30.49
C PRO A 2 2.74 18.79 -28.96
N GLY A 3 3.88 18.29 -28.45
CA GLY A 3 4.44 18.62 -27.14
C GLY A 3 4.11 17.66 -26.00
N GLU A 4 4.74 16.48 -25.95
CA GLU A 4 5.00 15.83 -24.67
C GLU A 4 5.91 16.75 -23.87
N ALA A 5 5.32 17.51 -22.95
CA ALA A 5 6.11 18.33 -22.05
C ALA A 5 6.93 17.39 -21.15
N THR A 6 8.25 17.53 -21.20
CA THR A 6 9.19 16.80 -20.35
C THR A 6 8.93 17.16 -18.89
N GLY A 7 8.60 16.18 -18.05
CA GLY A 7 8.34 16.40 -16.63
C GLY A 7 7.75 15.17 -15.93
N LEU A 8 7.72 15.21 -14.61
CA LEU A 8 7.07 14.22 -13.76
C LEU A 8 5.57 14.52 -13.66
N ALA A 9 4.73 13.62 -14.18
CA ALA A 9 3.29 13.71 -14.03
C ALA A 9 2.88 13.30 -12.60
N LEU A 10 2.16 14.17 -11.91
CA LEU A 10 1.69 13.97 -10.54
C LEU A 10 0.18 14.14 -10.45
N GLY A 11 -0.43 13.38 -9.55
CA GLY A 11 -1.84 13.53 -9.17
C GLY A 11 -1.94 13.93 -7.71
N LEU A 12 -2.56 15.08 -7.43
CA LEU A 12 -2.85 15.55 -6.08
C LEU A 12 -4.33 15.33 -5.77
N PRO A 13 -4.69 14.40 -4.86
CA PRO A 13 -6.06 14.29 -4.37
C PRO A 13 -6.36 15.42 -3.38
N LEU A 14 -7.49 16.08 -3.59
CA LEU A 14 -8.03 17.03 -2.63
C LEU A 14 -8.75 16.27 -1.51
N PRO A 15 -8.82 16.85 -0.28
CA PRO A 15 -9.59 16.25 0.80
C PRO A 15 -11.06 16.04 0.38
N PRO A 16 -11.77 15.03 0.90
CA PRO A 16 -13.17 14.78 0.58
C PRO A 16 -14.09 15.99 0.73
N SER A 17 -13.81 16.89 1.69
CA SER A 17 -14.52 18.16 1.88
C SER A 17 -14.48 19.08 0.67
N ALA A 18 -13.48 18.95 -0.20
CA ALA A 18 -13.35 19.67 -1.47
C ALA A 18 -13.99 18.92 -2.67
N GLY A 19 -14.78 17.87 -2.41
CA GLY A 19 -15.58 17.15 -3.41
C GLY A 19 -14.86 15.97 -4.09
N LYS A 20 -13.88 15.34 -3.42
CA LYS A 20 -13.13 14.16 -3.92
C LYS A 20 -12.49 14.37 -5.32
N LYS A 21 -12.04 15.60 -5.58
CA LYS A 21 -11.39 15.97 -6.84
C LYS A 21 -9.91 15.58 -6.83
N ARG A 22 -9.34 15.39 -8.02
CA ARG A 22 -7.89 15.22 -8.22
C ARG A 22 -7.40 16.29 -9.17
N ILE A 23 -6.25 16.88 -8.85
CA ILE A 23 -5.56 17.85 -9.70
C ILE A 23 -4.39 17.10 -10.36
N SER A 24 -4.34 17.17 -11.69
CA SER A 24 -3.18 16.68 -12.46
C SER A 24 -2.17 17.81 -12.62
N LEU A 25 -0.91 17.51 -12.30
CA LEU A 25 0.20 18.45 -12.38
C LEU A 25 1.30 17.81 -13.23
N LEU A 26 2.01 18.63 -14.00
CA LEU A 26 3.26 18.23 -14.63
C LEU A 26 4.36 19.09 -14.02
N VAL A 27 5.32 18.46 -13.36
CA VAL A 27 6.36 19.13 -12.59
C VAL A 27 7.71 18.84 -13.20
N ASP A 28 8.53 19.87 -13.40
CA ASP A 28 9.92 19.69 -13.81
C ASP A 28 10.70 18.88 -12.74
N LEU A 29 11.52 17.92 -13.16
CA LEU A 29 12.30 17.10 -12.22
C LEU A 29 13.24 17.95 -11.34
N GLY A 30 13.75 19.08 -11.85
CA GLY A 30 14.56 20.03 -11.09
C GLY A 30 13.79 20.77 -9.98
N HIS A 31 12.46 20.74 -10.00
CA HIS A 31 11.62 21.27 -8.91
C HIS A 31 11.25 20.20 -7.86
N VAL A 32 11.64 18.94 -8.05
CA VAL A 32 11.39 17.89 -7.05
C VAL A 32 12.40 18.01 -5.92
N ALA A 33 11.96 18.57 -4.80
CA ALA A 33 12.82 18.75 -3.63
C ALA A 33 13.21 17.42 -2.95
N SER A 34 12.32 16.42 -2.96
CA SER A 34 12.60 15.10 -2.40
C SER A 34 11.65 14.03 -2.94
N ILE A 35 12.09 12.78 -2.87
CA ILE A 35 11.28 11.58 -3.16
C ILE A 35 11.39 10.67 -1.95
N ALA A 36 10.25 10.17 -1.47
CA ALA A 36 10.20 9.29 -0.31
C ALA A 36 9.22 8.14 -0.54
N ARG A 37 9.45 7.02 0.17
CA ARG A 37 8.47 5.93 0.27
C ARG A 37 7.23 6.41 1.03
N PRO A 38 6.07 5.76 0.85
CA PRO A 38 4.90 6.07 1.66
C PRO A 38 5.19 5.94 3.17
N PRO A 39 4.49 6.72 4.03
CA PRO A 39 4.71 6.70 5.46
C PRO A 39 4.56 5.30 6.05
N LEU A 40 5.37 4.99 7.06
CA LEU A 40 5.18 3.75 7.82
C LEU A 40 3.89 3.82 8.63
N LEU A 41 3.22 2.68 8.82
CA LEU A 41 1.95 2.62 9.55
C LEU A 41 2.06 3.26 10.94
N ARG A 42 3.13 2.95 11.68
CA ARG A 42 3.41 3.54 12.99
C ARG A 42 3.52 5.07 12.99
N GLN A 43 3.97 5.68 11.89
CA GLN A 43 4.07 7.13 11.76
C GLN A 43 2.71 7.76 11.46
N ALA A 44 1.85 7.07 10.72
CA ALA A 44 0.51 7.54 10.37
C ALA A 44 -0.54 7.25 11.46
N ARG A 45 -0.27 6.35 12.41
CA ARG A 45 -1.19 5.90 13.46
C ARG A 45 -1.86 7.07 14.22
N ALA A 46 -1.08 8.08 14.62
CA ALA A 46 -1.58 9.22 15.40
C ALA A 46 -2.64 10.06 14.63
N TYR A 47 -2.67 9.93 13.31
CA TYR A 47 -3.61 10.61 12.44
C TYR A 47 -4.84 9.76 12.11
N ALA A 48 -4.88 8.48 12.49
CA ALA A 48 -6.02 7.62 12.23
C ALA A 48 -7.17 7.85 13.23
N PRO A 49 -8.43 7.56 12.85
CA PRO A 49 -9.55 7.51 13.79
C PRO A 49 -9.25 6.63 15.00
N LEU A 50 -9.68 7.05 16.20
CA LEU A 50 -9.38 6.33 17.45
C LEU A 50 -9.86 4.88 17.44
N ASN A 51 -11.00 4.60 16.81
CA ASN A 51 -11.52 3.23 16.70
C ASN A 51 -10.61 2.33 15.85
N TRP A 52 -9.74 2.87 14.99
CA TRP A 52 -8.80 2.10 14.17
C TRP A 52 -7.55 1.68 14.95
N TRP A 53 -7.23 2.35 16.06
CA TRP A 53 -5.93 2.23 16.73
C TRP A 53 -5.57 0.80 17.14
N SER A 54 -6.53 0.04 17.67
CA SER A 54 -6.32 -1.37 18.04
C SER A 54 -5.89 -2.21 16.84
N THR A 55 -6.54 -2.03 15.69
CA THR A 55 -6.18 -2.71 14.43
C THR A 55 -4.78 -2.30 13.97
N LEU A 56 -4.45 -1.00 14.03
CA LEU A 56 -3.14 -0.52 13.61
C LEU A 56 -2.00 -1.06 14.49
N ASP A 57 -2.22 -1.13 15.80
CA ASP A 57 -1.27 -1.67 16.76
C ASP A 57 -1.05 -3.17 16.55
N ARG A 58 -2.13 -3.92 16.29
CA ARG A 58 -2.04 -5.35 15.95
C ARG A 58 -1.26 -5.58 14.65
N LEU A 59 -1.47 -4.74 13.63
CA LEU A 59 -0.75 -4.81 12.36
C LEU A 59 0.74 -4.46 12.53
N ASP A 60 1.09 -3.42 13.28
CA ASP A 60 2.49 -3.05 13.52
C ASP A 60 3.21 -4.16 14.33
N ALA A 61 2.56 -4.72 15.34
CA ALA A 61 3.09 -5.86 16.09
C ALA A 61 3.25 -7.12 15.21
N LEU A 62 2.31 -7.38 14.30
CA LEU A 62 2.42 -8.48 13.33
C LEU A 62 3.60 -8.26 12.38
N ALA A 63 3.73 -7.05 11.85
CA ALA A 63 4.80 -6.64 10.95
C ALA A 63 6.19 -6.92 11.54
N LEU A 64 6.38 -6.54 12.81
CA LEU A 64 7.62 -6.80 13.55
C LEU A 64 7.93 -8.30 13.69
N ARG A 65 6.92 -9.14 13.97
CA ARG A 65 7.12 -10.60 14.11
C ARG A 65 7.53 -11.28 12.81
N HIS A 66 7.07 -10.78 11.67
CA HIS A 66 7.27 -11.38 10.35
C HIS A 66 8.34 -10.68 9.50
N ALA A 67 9.05 -9.70 10.08
CA ALA A 67 10.01 -8.86 9.39
C ALA A 67 9.44 -8.16 8.13
N VAL A 68 8.17 -7.75 8.20
CA VAL A 68 7.47 -7.01 7.14
C VAL A 68 7.46 -5.53 7.49
N ASN A 69 7.69 -4.65 6.51
CA ASN A 69 7.38 -3.22 6.70
C ASN A 69 5.95 -2.94 6.22
N VAL A 70 5.14 -2.35 7.09
CA VAL A 70 3.79 -1.89 6.73
C VAL A 70 3.82 -0.40 6.47
N ARG A 71 3.50 -0.01 5.25
CA ARG A 71 3.34 1.39 4.86
C ARG A 71 1.89 1.66 4.51
N VAL A 72 1.48 2.90 4.69
CA VAL A 72 0.14 3.35 4.30
C VAL A 72 0.21 4.14 3.00
N PHE A 73 -0.77 3.94 2.15
CA PHE A 73 -1.07 4.86 1.04
C PHE A 73 -2.53 5.33 1.15
N GLY A 74 -3.05 5.98 0.12
CA GLY A 74 -4.45 6.42 0.13
C GLY A 74 -4.79 7.43 1.23
N SER A 75 -6.02 7.38 1.73
CA SER A 75 -6.58 8.42 2.62
C SER A 75 -5.76 8.64 3.90
N LEU A 76 -5.34 7.57 4.58
CA LEU A 76 -4.60 7.70 5.84
C LEU A 76 -3.19 8.30 5.60
N ALA A 77 -2.54 7.94 4.50
CA ALA A 77 -1.27 8.55 4.13
C ALA A 77 -1.43 10.06 3.88
N TRP A 78 -2.41 10.47 3.07
CA TRP A 78 -2.68 11.88 2.81
C TRP A 78 -3.02 12.67 4.08
N GLN A 79 -3.82 12.09 4.98
CA GLN A 79 -4.12 12.69 6.27
C GLN A 79 -2.87 12.90 7.13
N SER A 80 -1.98 11.90 7.19
CA SER A 80 -0.72 12.01 7.94
C SER A 80 0.27 13.02 7.34
N LEU A 81 0.30 13.16 6.01
CA LEU A 81 1.23 14.04 5.30
C LEU A 81 0.78 15.50 5.31
N THR A 82 -0.53 15.75 5.28
CA THR A 82 -1.10 17.10 5.12
C THR A 82 -1.72 17.66 6.40
N GLY A 83 -2.08 16.80 7.36
CA GLY A 83 -2.87 17.17 8.53
C GLY A 83 -4.34 17.50 8.23
N LEU A 84 -4.81 17.29 6.99
CA LEU A 84 -6.20 17.52 6.60
C LEU A 84 -7.02 16.23 6.72
N ASP A 85 -8.34 16.36 6.87
CA ASP A 85 -9.25 15.23 6.96
C ASP A 85 -9.43 14.56 5.59
N TYR A 86 -8.79 13.39 5.40
CA TYR A 86 -8.93 12.52 4.24
C TYR A 86 -9.64 11.20 4.56
N VAL A 87 -9.62 10.77 5.83
CA VAL A 87 -10.25 9.53 6.29
C VAL A 87 -11.71 9.79 6.64
N SER A 88 -12.60 8.91 6.17
CA SER A 88 -14.04 8.94 6.46
C SER A 88 -14.49 7.61 7.04
N ASN A 89 -15.73 7.53 7.53
CA ASN A 89 -16.33 6.27 8.00
C ASN A 89 -16.49 5.20 6.91
N ARG A 90 -16.29 5.56 5.63
CA ARG A 90 -16.33 4.65 4.48
C ARG A 90 -14.94 4.37 3.90
N SER A 91 -13.89 4.86 4.55
CA SER A 91 -12.52 4.65 4.09
C SER A 91 -12.06 3.24 4.46
N ASP A 92 -11.37 2.61 3.52
CA ASP A 92 -10.57 1.43 3.79
C ASP A 92 -9.20 1.86 4.35
N LEU A 93 -8.48 0.92 4.96
CA LEU A 93 -7.08 1.08 5.29
C LEU A 93 -6.23 0.51 4.15
N ASP A 94 -5.69 1.41 3.32
CA ASP A 94 -4.80 1.10 2.21
C ASP A 94 -3.35 0.88 2.70
N VAL A 95 -2.84 -0.35 2.57
CA VAL A 95 -1.51 -0.76 3.07
C VAL A 95 -0.64 -1.46 2.03
N LEU A 96 0.65 -1.14 2.07
CA LEU A 96 1.70 -1.82 1.34
C LEU A 96 2.48 -2.67 2.33
N LEU A 97 2.50 -3.98 2.11
CA LEU A 97 3.09 -5.00 2.98
C LEU A 97 4.40 -5.46 2.34
N GLU A 98 5.50 -4.78 2.68
CA GLU A 98 6.81 -5.02 2.11
C GLU A 98 7.49 -6.19 2.82
N PHE A 99 7.43 -7.38 2.21
CA PHE A 99 8.00 -8.60 2.79
C PHE A 99 9.47 -8.79 2.40
N GLN A 100 10.16 -9.67 3.12
CA GLN A 100 11.54 -10.07 2.83
C GLN A 100 11.57 -11.54 2.40
N GLY A 101 12.67 -12.00 1.81
CA GLY A 101 12.76 -13.37 1.26
C GLY A 101 12.53 -14.49 2.29
N GLU A 102 12.75 -14.24 3.58
CA GLU A 102 12.49 -15.21 4.66
C GLU A 102 11.10 -15.06 5.33
N THR A 103 10.26 -14.13 4.87
CA THR A 103 8.91 -13.97 5.42
C THR A 103 8.05 -15.18 5.06
N ASP A 104 7.45 -15.82 6.07
CA ASP A 104 6.38 -16.81 5.87
C ASP A 104 5.10 -16.09 5.44
N ILE A 105 4.98 -15.87 4.12
CA ILE A 105 3.90 -15.08 3.52
C ILE A 105 2.53 -15.69 3.81
N ASP A 106 2.43 -17.02 3.77
CA ASP A 106 1.16 -17.74 3.95
C ASP A 106 0.62 -17.55 5.36
N ARG A 107 1.50 -17.71 6.35
CA ARG A 107 1.16 -17.43 7.74
C ARG A 107 0.87 -15.95 7.95
N PHE A 108 1.68 -15.07 7.37
CA PHE A 108 1.50 -13.63 7.51
C PHE A 108 0.13 -13.17 7.00
N VAL A 109 -0.30 -13.58 5.80
CA VAL A 109 -1.61 -13.18 5.27
C VAL A 109 -2.79 -13.80 6.02
N ALA A 110 -2.64 -15.01 6.57
CA ALA A 110 -3.65 -15.60 7.44
C ALA A 110 -3.82 -14.79 8.73
N GLU A 111 -2.72 -14.33 9.34
CA GLU A 111 -2.76 -13.46 10.52
C GLU A 111 -3.30 -12.05 10.17
N VAL A 112 -3.02 -11.51 8.98
CA VAL A 112 -3.64 -10.26 8.49
C VAL A 112 -5.16 -10.41 8.37
N ALA A 113 -5.64 -11.51 7.78
CA ALA A 113 -7.07 -11.79 7.65
C ALA A 113 -7.77 -11.90 9.02
N ALA A 114 -7.11 -12.53 10.00
CA ALA A 114 -7.62 -12.63 11.36
C ALA A 114 -7.69 -11.25 12.06
N ILE A 115 -6.77 -10.33 11.75
CA ILE A 115 -6.86 -8.95 12.25
C ILE A 115 -8.00 -8.19 11.58
N GLU A 116 -8.18 -8.34 10.27
CA GLU A 116 -9.27 -7.70 9.53
C GLU A 116 -10.65 -8.13 10.03
N ALA A 117 -10.83 -9.40 10.41
CA ALA A 117 -12.11 -9.93 10.86
C ALA A 117 -12.72 -9.14 12.05
N ASP A 118 -11.88 -8.55 12.90
CA ASP A 118 -12.30 -7.72 14.04
C ASP A 118 -12.17 -6.21 13.77
N ALA A 119 -11.70 -5.83 12.59
CA ALA A 119 -11.34 -4.44 12.30
C ALA A 119 -12.60 -3.58 12.02
N PRO A 120 -12.59 -2.29 12.40
CA PRO A 120 -13.70 -1.39 12.12
C PRO A 120 -13.71 -0.88 10.67
N MET A 121 -12.73 -1.29 9.86
CA MET A 121 -12.55 -0.90 8.47
C MET A 121 -12.02 -2.11 7.68
N ARG A 122 -12.23 -2.11 6.37
CA ARG A 122 -11.60 -3.09 5.47
C ARG A 122 -10.11 -2.79 5.34
N LEU A 123 -9.29 -3.84 5.33
CA LEU A 123 -7.88 -3.77 4.97
C LEU A 123 -7.73 -4.00 3.46
N ASP A 124 -7.33 -2.97 2.72
CA ASP A 124 -6.96 -3.10 1.32
C ASP A 124 -5.45 -3.02 1.18
N GLY A 125 -4.83 -3.99 0.52
CA GLY A 125 -3.39 -3.95 0.46
C GLY A 125 -2.73 -4.88 -0.51
N GLU A 126 -1.46 -4.55 -0.73
CA GLU A 126 -0.61 -5.22 -1.69
C GLU A 126 0.61 -5.79 -0.95
N LEU A 127 0.88 -7.08 -1.11
CA LEU A 127 2.14 -7.71 -0.75
C LEU A 127 3.17 -7.33 -1.80
N MET A 128 4.29 -6.75 -1.40
CA MET A 128 5.30 -6.29 -2.35
C MET A 128 6.69 -6.82 -1.99
N GLY A 129 7.34 -7.42 -2.98
CA GLY A 129 8.72 -7.89 -2.87
C GLY A 129 9.75 -6.78 -3.05
N ALA A 130 11.04 -7.12 -2.94
CA ALA A 130 12.14 -6.16 -3.08
C ALA A 130 12.20 -5.48 -4.45
N ASP A 131 11.78 -6.19 -5.51
CA ASP A 131 11.81 -5.70 -6.90
C ASP A 131 10.65 -4.74 -7.24
N GLY A 132 9.74 -4.49 -6.28
CA GLY A 132 8.58 -3.61 -6.46
C GLY A 132 7.38 -4.28 -7.14
N ASP A 133 7.51 -5.56 -7.50
CA ASP A 133 6.38 -6.40 -7.90
C ASP A 133 5.45 -6.62 -6.70
N ALA A 134 4.17 -6.39 -6.92
CA ALA A 134 3.15 -6.47 -5.89
C ALA A 134 1.92 -7.27 -6.33
N VAL A 135 1.27 -7.91 -5.37
CA VAL A 135 0.03 -8.69 -5.55
C VAL A 135 -0.95 -8.35 -4.42
N ASN A 136 -2.24 -8.39 -4.71
CA ASN A 136 -3.23 -8.18 -3.66
C ASN A 136 -3.12 -9.30 -2.63
N TRP A 137 -2.99 -8.96 -1.34
CA TRP A 137 -2.73 -9.96 -0.29
C TRP A 137 -3.81 -11.04 -0.22
N ARG A 138 -5.03 -10.72 -0.67
CA ARG A 138 -6.18 -11.65 -0.70
C ARG A 138 -6.05 -12.74 -1.74
N GLU A 139 -5.33 -12.52 -2.83
CA GLU A 139 -5.09 -13.59 -3.82
C GLU A 139 -4.26 -14.71 -3.19
N VAL A 140 -3.26 -14.33 -2.39
CA VAL A 140 -2.43 -15.27 -1.64
C VAL A 140 -3.21 -15.96 -0.52
N HIS A 141 -3.95 -15.19 0.28
CA HIS A 141 -4.81 -15.74 1.34
C HIS A 141 -5.91 -16.65 0.77
N GLY A 142 -6.47 -16.32 -0.39
CA GLY A 142 -7.49 -17.07 -1.09
C GLY A 142 -6.99 -18.37 -1.74
N GLY A 143 -5.68 -18.62 -1.70
CA GLY A 143 -5.11 -19.87 -2.20
C GLY A 143 -4.97 -19.94 -3.72
N ALA A 144 -4.94 -18.81 -4.42
CA ALA A 144 -4.79 -18.79 -5.87
C ALA A 144 -3.46 -19.43 -6.31
N SER A 145 -3.51 -20.27 -7.35
CA SER A 145 -2.32 -20.89 -7.95
C SER A 145 -1.51 -19.91 -8.81
N GLU A 146 -2.22 -18.94 -9.37
CA GLU A 146 -1.68 -17.85 -10.19
C GLU A 146 -2.11 -16.51 -9.58
N LEU A 147 -1.22 -15.53 -9.63
CA LEU A 147 -1.34 -14.23 -8.96
C LEU A 147 -1.23 -13.11 -9.99
N LEU A 148 -2.12 -12.12 -9.91
CA LEU A 148 -2.03 -10.92 -10.74
C LEU A 148 -0.96 -9.97 -10.17
N VAL A 149 0.26 -10.13 -10.66
CA VAL A 149 1.41 -9.32 -10.26
C VAL A 149 1.44 -8.01 -11.03
N LYS A 150 1.58 -6.91 -10.30
CA LYS A 150 1.64 -5.55 -10.81
C LYS A 150 2.93 -4.89 -10.38
N SER A 151 3.54 -4.18 -11.31
CA SER A 151 4.61 -3.22 -11.05
C SER A 151 4.31 -1.93 -11.80
N ILE A 152 5.22 -0.97 -11.69
CA ILE A 152 5.09 0.29 -12.43
C ILE A 152 5.24 0.08 -13.95
N GLU A 153 5.91 -1.00 -14.38
CA GLU A 153 6.23 -1.26 -15.78
C GLU A 153 5.30 -2.29 -16.42
N ARG A 154 4.74 -3.21 -15.64
CA ARG A 154 3.98 -4.35 -16.18
C ARG A 154 2.85 -4.83 -15.28
N VAL A 155 1.94 -5.54 -15.91
CA VAL A 155 0.95 -6.40 -15.25
C VAL A 155 1.09 -7.79 -15.87
N ALA A 156 1.26 -8.81 -15.04
CA ALA A 156 1.45 -10.19 -15.48
C ALA A 156 0.74 -11.16 -14.53
N LEU A 157 0.41 -12.35 -15.04
CA LEU A 157 -0.07 -13.45 -14.24
C LEU A 157 1.13 -14.39 -13.98
N LEU A 158 1.52 -14.57 -12.71
CA LEU A 158 2.65 -15.41 -12.32
C LEU A 158 2.20 -16.54 -11.40
N GLY A 159 2.88 -17.68 -11.45
CA GLY A 159 2.65 -18.75 -10.47
C GLY A 159 3.00 -18.28 -9.05
N ARG A 160 2.23 -18.69 -8.05
CA ARG A 160 2.47 -18.28 -6.64
C ARG A 160 3.91 -18.49 -6.17
N HIS A 161 4.48 -19.68 -6.43
CA HIS A 161 5.86 -19.99 -6.07
C HIS A 161 6.87 -19.10 -6.79
N GLN A 162 6.59 -18.74 -8.04
CA GLN A 162 7.44 -17.86 -8.85
C GLN A 162 7.49 -16.46 -8.24
N PHE A 163 6.34 -15.91 -7.84
CA PHE A 163 6.25 -14.63 -7.15
C PHE A 163 6.98 -14.65 -5.79
N ILE A 164 6.70 -15.66 -4.95
CA ILE A 164 7.26 -15.76 -3.59
C ILE A 164 8.78 -15.94 -3.61
N SER A 165 9.31 -16.70 -4.56
CA SER A 165 10.76 -16.95 -4.67
C SER A 165 11.54 -15.79 -5.28
N GLY A 166 10.88 -14.74 -5.78
CA GLY A 166 11.53 -13.67 -6.56
C GLY A 166 12.13 -14.18 -7.87
N ALA A 167 11.80 -15.40 -8.30
CA ALA A 167 12.29 -15.97 -9.53
C ALA A 167 11.52 -15.35 -10.69
N MET A 168 12.01 -14.22 -11.19
CA MET A 168 11.63 -13.78 -12.53
C MET A 168 11.91 -14.92 -13.50
N GLY A 169 10.85 -15.38 -14.18
CA GLY A 169 11.01 -16.34 -15.27
C GLY A 169 11.97 -15.73 -16.28
N SER A 170 13.12 -16.39 -16.45
CA SER A 170 14.09 -16.15 -17.51
C SER A 170 13.46 -16.30 -18.88
#